data_AF-A0A967BQQ2-F1
#
_entry.id   AF-A0A967BQQ2-F1
#
_cell.length_a   1.000
_cell.length_b   1.000
_cell.length_c   1.000
_cell.angle_alpha   90.00
_cell.angle_beta   90.00
_cell.angle_gamma   90.00
#
_symmetry.space_group_name_H-M   'P 1'
#
loop_
_entity.id
_entity.type
_entity.pdbx_description
1 polymer ?
#
loop_
_entity_poly.entity_id
_entity_poly.type
_entity_poly.pdbx_seq_one_letter_code
_entity_poly.pdbx_strand_id
1 'polypeptide(L)'
;ELPPQQVQLSNNAVRLSVDVQALSEKIVSEVPVLVINVPDGYRVFVSPHTVSLTIIGGIDYIKNITPEDIQLTIDFNSQWVLNQQFYEPQVKVPDGVIDWQDISPPNVELIVTQSTN
;
A
#
# COMPACT_ATOMS: atom_id res chain seq x y z
N GLU A 1 39.25 -22.05 -52.50
CA GLU A 1 38.40 -20.90 -52.16
C GLU A 1 37.58 -21.25 -50.94
N LEU A 2 37.53 -20.38 -49.91
CA LEU A 2 36.73 -20.60 -48.70
C LEU A 2 35.30 -20.07 -48.92
N PRO A 3 34.25 -20.75 -48.43
CA PRO A 3 32.87 -20.30 -48.66
C PRO A 3 32.61 -18.99 -47.88
N PRO A 4 31.75 -18.10 -48.40
CA PRO A 4 31.42 -16.85 -47.72
C PRO A 4 30.65 -17.16 -46.42
N GLN A 5 31.20 -16.76 -45.27
CA GLN A 5 30.46 -16.76 -44.01
C GLN A 5 29.37 -15.67 -44.08
N GLN A 6 28.12 -16.07 -43.85
CA GLN A 6 27.01 -15.14 -43.69
C GLN A 6 27.15 -14.43 -42.34
N VAL A 7 27.39 -13.12 -42.37
CA VAL A 7 27.37 -12.26 -41.18
C VAL A 7 25.93 -11.90 -40.88
N GLN A 8 25.38 -12.41 -39.77
CA GLN A 8 24.11 -11.95 -39.22
C GLN A 8 24.36 -10.80 -38.25
N LEU A 9 23.92 -9.59 -38.64
CA LEU A 9 23.86 -8.43 -37.76
C LEU A 9 22.51 -8.44 -37.03
N SER A 10 22.50 -8.84 -35.76
CA SER A 10 21.34 -8.67 -34.88
C SER A 10 21.37 -7.26 -34.27
N ASN A 11 20.57 -6.34 -34.83
CA ASN A 11 20.36 -5.00 -34.26
C ASN A 11 19.44 -5.08 -33.03
N ASN A 12 20.01 -5.39 -31.86
CA ASN A 12 19.31 -5.34 -30.59
C ASN A 12 19.29 -3.91 -30.04
N ALA A 13 18.44 -3.05 -30.61
CA ALA A 13 18.19 -1.71 -30.09
C ALA A 13 16.88 -1.68 -29.28
N VAL A 14 16.94 -1.21 -28.04
CA VAL A 14 15.77 -0.97 -27.19
C VAL A 14 15.59 0.53 -27.02
N ARG A 15 14.36 1.03 -27.20
CA ARG A 15 14.02 2.41 -26.83
C ARG A 15 13.37 2.40 -25.45
N LEU A 16 13.95 3.16 -24.53
CA LEU A 16 13.38 3.43 -23.21
C LEU A 16 12.84 4.85 -23.20
N SER A 17 11.65 5.03 -22.60
CA SER A 17 11.09 6.33 -22.28
C SER A 17 10.80 6.35 -20.78
N VAL A 18 11.22 7.41 -20.10
CA VAL A 18 10.99 7.60 -18.66
C VAL A 18 10.36 8.96 -18.48
N ASP A 19 9.29 9.02 -17.70
CA ASP A 19 8.66 10.27 -17.30
C ASP A 19 9.35 10.80 -16.03
N VAL A 20 9.83 12.06 -16.09
CA VAL A 20 10.57 12.69 -14.99
C VAL A 20 9.74 13.84 -14.45
N GLN A 21 9.36 13.74 -13.18
CA GLN A 21 8.47 14.69 -12.51
C GLN A 21 9.15 15.30 -11.29
N ALA A 22 8.71 16.50 -10.88
CA ALA A 22 9.07 17.07 -9.59
C ALA A 22 8.42 16.25 -8.46
N LEU A 23 9.15 16.09 -7.35
CA LEU A 23 8.62 15.44 -6.16
C LEU A 23 7.80 16.42 -5.33
N SER A 24 6.71 15.91 -4.77
CA SER A 24 5.86 16.65 -3.86
C SER A 24 5.24 15.72 -2.82
N GLU A 25 4.52 16.32 -1.89
CA GLU A 25 3.79 15.62 -0.83
C GLU A 25 2.29 15.88 -0.98
N LYS A 26 1.47 14.89 -0.63
CA LYS A 26 0.02 15.03 -0.59
C LYS A 26 -0.54 14.32 0.64
N ILE A 27 -1.37 15.02 1.39
CA ILE A 27 -2.16 14.41 2.46
C ILE A 27 -3.33 13.66 1.83
N VAL A 28 -3.47 12.38 2.15
CA VAL A 28 -4.61 11.54 1.80
C VAL A 28 -5.38 11.26 3.09
N SER A 29 -6.60 11.78 3.14
CA SER A 29 -7.51 11.61 4.27
C SER A 29 -8.49 10.48 4.02
N GLU A 30 -9.14 10.01 5.09
CA GLU A 30 -10.22 9.00 5.03
C GLU A 30 -9.78 7.64 4.45
N VAL A 31 -8.50 7.28 4.59
CA VAL A 31 -7.97 5.98 4.16
C VAL A 31 -8.57 4.89 5.06
N PRO A 32 -9.33 3.92 4.51
CA PRO A 32 -10.01 2.91 5.31
C PRO A 32 -9.03 1.90 5.90
N VAL A 33 -9.21 1.57 7.18
CA VAL A 33 -8.43 0.51 7.85
C VAL A 33 -9.21 -0.80 7.83
N LEU A 34 -8.60 -1.84 7.27
CA LEU A 34 -9.22 -3.15 7.09
C LEU A 34 -8.57 -4.19 8.00
N VAL A 35 -9.40 -5.06 8.58
CA VAL A 35 -8.90 -6.24 9.30
C VAL A 35 -9.02 -7.45 8.39
N ILE A 36 -7.90 -8.13 8.17
CA ILE A 36 -7.82 -9.31 7.31
C ILE A 36 -7.56 -10.57 8.15
N ASN A 37 -7.84 -11.74 7.56
CA ASN A 37 -7.58 -13.03 8.18
C ASN A 37 -8.28 -13.23 9.54
N VAL A 38 -9.50 -12.68 9.68
CA VAL A 38 -10.36 -12.91 10.86
C VAL A 38 -10.95 -14.33 10.79
N PRO A 39 -10.71 -15.19 11.80
CA PRO A 39 -11.25 -16.54 11.83
C PRO A 39 -12.76 -16.56 12.09
N ASP A 40 -13.41 -17.65 11.66
CA ASP A 40 -14.83 -17.88 11.93
C ASP A 40 -15.13 -17.82 13.44
N GLY A 41 -16.33 -17.31 13.76
CA GLY A 41 -16.75 -17.13 15.16
C GLY A 41 -16.25 -15.83 15.79
N TYR A 42 -15.49 -14.99 15.07
CA TYR A 42 -15.11 -13.66 15.51
C TYR A 42 -15.69 -12.57 14.62
N ARG A 43 -16.06 -11.45 15.25
CA ARG A 43 -16.40 -10.18 14.60
C ARG A 43 -15.45 -9.14 15.13
N VAL A 44 -14.83 -8.40 14.23
CA VAL A 44 -13.79 -7.44 14.55
C VAL A 44 -14.17 -6.08 13.96
N PHE A 45 -14.07 -5.05 14.79
CA PHE A 45 -14.29 -3.66 14.40
C PHE A 45 -13.04 -2.85 14.70
N VAL A 46 -12.79 -1.82 13.90
CA VAL A 46 -11.63 -0.92 14.04
C VAL A 46 -12.15 0.48 14.39
N SER A 47 -11.55 1.15 15.37
CA SER A 47 -11.90 2.52 15.74
C SER A 47 -10.64 3.39 15.88
N PRO A 48 -10.48 4.45 15.08
CA PRO A 48 -11.36 4.87 13.98
C PRO A 48 -11.30 3.93 12.77
N HIS A 49 -12.35 3.94 11.95
CA HIS A 49 -12.41 3.16 10.71
C HIS A 49 -11.54 3.73 9.59
N THR A 50 -11.11 4.99 9.71
CA THR A 50 -10.28 5.67 8.74
C THR A 50 -9.16 6.44 9.43
N VAL A 51 -8.07 6.66 8.68
CA VAL A 51 -6.95 7.51 9.10
C VAL A 51 -6.53 8.43 7.96
N SER A 52 -5.62 9.35 8.23
CA SER A 52 -4.93 10.15 7.22
C SER A 52 -3.43 9.83 7.20
N LEU A 53 -2.79 9.97 6.05
CA LEU A 53 -1.33 9.92 5.93
C LEU A 53 -0.83 10.79 4.78
N THR A 54 0.44 11.17 4.83
CA THR A 54 1.11 11.94 3.78
C THR A 54 1.84 10.98 2.84
N ILE A 55 1.58 11.08 1.54
CA ILE A 55 2.33 10.35 0.50
C ILE A 55 3.32 11.27 -0.21
N ILE A 56 4.45 10.70 -0.65
CA ILE A 56 5.54 11.40 -1.32
C ILE A 56 5.75 10.77 -2.71
N GLY A 57 5.78 11.58 -3.76
CA GLY A 57 6.00 11.07 -5.12
C GLY A 57 5.95 12.15 -6.21
N GLY A 58 5.94 11.72 -7.47
CA GLY A 58 5.82 12.62 -8.61
C GLY A 58 4.52 13.42 -8.55
N ILE A 59 4.60 14.75 -8.70
CA ILE A 59 3.48 15.68 -8.50
C ILE A 59 2.23 15.31 -9.30
N ASP A 60 2.39 14.87 -10.55
CA ASP A 60 1.25 14.51 -11.40
C ASP A 60 0.69 13.13 -11.05
N TYR A 61 1.55 12.21 -10.59
CA TYR A 61 1.14 10.89 -10.15
C TYR A 61 0.33 10.94 -8.85
N ILE A 62 0.90 11.51 -7.77
CA ILE A 62 0.27 11.51 -6.44
C ILE A 62 -1.02 12.33 -6.39
N LYS A 63 -1.15 13.33 -7.27
CA LYS A 63 -2.37 14.14 -7.42
C LYS A 63 -3.62 13.29 -7.63
N ASN A 64 -3.50 12.18 -8.36
CA ASN A 64 -4.64 11.33 -8.73
C ASN A 64 -4.90 10.17 -7.75
N ILE A 65 -4.00 9.93 -6.79
CA ILE A 65 -4.17 8.88 -5.78
C ILE A 65 -5.40 9.17 -4.90
N THR A 66 -6.27 8.18 -4.74
CA THR A 66 -7.42 8.21 -3.83
C THR A 66 -7.15 7.38 -2.58
N PRO A 67 -7.97 7.52 -1.51
CA PRO A 67 -7.79 6.74 -0.29
C PRO A 67 -7.84 5.23 -0.52
N GLU A 68 -8.64 4.76 -1.48
CA GLU A 68 -8.81 3.34 -1.82
C GLU A 68 -7.59 2.72 -2.51
N ASP A 69 -6.71 3.54 -3.08
CA ASP A 69 -5.44 3.07 -3.66
C ASP A 69 -4.42 2.70 -2.58
N ILE A 70 -4.64 3.13 -1.32
CA ILE A 70 -3.74 2.86 -0.20
C ILE A 70 -4.35 1.77 0.68
N GLN A 71 -3.58 0.71 0.90
CA GLN A 71 -4.02 -0.41 1.73
C GLN A 71 -3.50 -0.23 3.15
N LEU A 72 -4.41 -0.03 4.09
CA LEU A 72 -4.15 -0.05 5.52
C LEU A 72 -4.77 -1.31 6.13
N THR A 73 -3.92 -2.21 6.61
CA THR A 73 -4.38 -3.54 7.05
C THR A 73 -3.88 -3.89 8.44
N ILE A 74 -4.73 -4.56 9.21
CA ILE A 74 -4.34 -5.30 10.42
C ILE A 74 -4.64 -6.77 10.15
N ASP A 75 -3.61 -7.59 10.15
CA ASP A 75 -3.73 -9.04 10.02
C ASP A 75 -4.07 -9.63 11.39
N PHE A 76 -5.32 -10.08 11.55
CA PHE A 76 -5.81 -10.61 12.81
C PHE A 76 -5.02 -11.85 13.25
N ASN A 77 -4.73 -12.76 12.34
CA ASN A 77 -4.13 -14.06 12.68
C ASN A 77 -2.68 -13.93 13.17
N SER A 78 -1.94 -12.95 12.63
CA SER A 78 -0.53 -12.73 12.98
C SER A 78 -0.32 -11.65 14.04
N GLN A 79 -1.19 -10.64 14.13
CA GLN A 79 -1.00 -9.49 15.01
C GLN A 79 -1.87 -9.50 16.26
N TRP A 80 -3.04 -10.16 16.26
CA TRP A 80 -3.96 -10.06 17.40
C TRP A 80 -3.40 -10.75 18.65
N VAL A 81 -3.37 -10.00 19.75
CA VAL A 81 -2.93 -10.49 21.06
C VAL A 81 -4.02 -10.24 22.11
N LEU A 82 -4.26 -11.23 22.96
CA LEU A 82 -5.19 -11.11 24.07
C LEU A 82 -4.77 -9.96 25.00
N ASN A 83 -5.70 -9.08 25.34
CA ASN A 83 -5.51 -7.87 26.16
C ASN A 83 -4.75 -6.71 25.49
N GLN A 84 -4.45 -6.77 24.19
CA GLN A 84 -3.98 -5.62 23.42
C GLN A 84 -5.14 -5.02 22.63
N GLN A 85 -5.39 -3.72 22.84
CA GLN A 85 -6.48 -2.98 22.21
C GLN A 85 -6.01 -2.14 21.01
N PHE A 86 -4.80 -1.58 21.07
CA PHE A 86 -4.31 -0.65 20.05
C PHE A 86 -3.29 -1.32 19.13
N TYR A 87 -3.42 -1.07 17.83
CA TYR A 87 -2.59 -1.64 16.78
C TYR A 87 -2.22 -0.57 15.75
N GLU A 88 -0.97 -0.63 15.29
CA GLU A 88 -0.51 0.15 14.14
C GLU A 88 -0.81 -0.64 12.85
N PRO A 89 -1.60 -0.09 11.92
CA PRO A 89 -1.92 -0.77 10.67
C PRO A 89 -0.69 -0.83 9.75
N GLN A 90 -0.54 -1.93 9.03
CA GLN A 90 0.43 -2.06 7.96
C GLN A 90 -0.02 -1.23 6.76
N VAL A 91 0.87 -0.34 6.30
CA VAL A 91 0.63 0.55 5.16
C VAL A 91 1.28 0.00 3.91
N LYS A 92 0.49 -0.12 2.85
CA LYS A 92 0.99 -0.42 1.52
C LYS A 92 0.47 0.62 0.54
N VAL A 93 1.41 1.37 -0.04
CA VAL A 93 1.16 2.40 -1.05
C VAL A 93 1.37 1.83 -2.46
N PRO A 94 0.78 2.43 -3.51
CA PRO A 94 1.01 2.04 -4.90
C PRO A 94 2.47 2.25 -5.35
N ASP A 95 2.94 1.47 -6.33
CA ASP A 95 4.35 1.46 -6.79
C ASP A 95 4.91 2.82 -7.25
N GLY A 96 4.05 3.74 -7.73
CA GLY A 96 4.47 5.09 -8.12
C GLY A 96 4.58 6.09 -6.96
N VAL A 97 4.18 5.71 -5.75
CA VAL A 97 4.46 6.44 -4.52
C VAL A 97 5.84 6.02 -4.03
N ILE A 98 6.69 7.00 -3.75
CA ILE A 98 8.07 6.76 -3.33
C ILE A 98 8.12 6.40 -1.84
N ASP A 99 7.36 7.13 -1.02
CA ASP A 99 7.32 6.95 0.42
C ASP A 99 6.03 7.52 1.03
N TRP A 100 5.80 7.26 2.32
CA TRP A 100 4.72 7.83 3.09
C TRP A 100 5.13 8.13 4.53
N GLN A 101 4.43 9.06 5.18
CA GLN A 101 4.70 9.49 6.56
C GLN A 101 3.44 10.03 7.26
N ASP A 102 3.57 10.39 8.54
CA ASP A 102 2.55 11.12 9.32
C ASP A 102 1.17 10.45 9.39
N ILE A 103 1.15 9.12 9.59
CA ILE A 103 -0.11 8.42 9.82
C ILE A 103 -0.80 8.93 11.10
N SER A 104 -2.05 9.34 10.97
CA SER A 104 -2.83 9.95 12.04
C SER A 104 -4.28 9.47 12.05
N PRO A 105 -4.77 8.87 13.15
CA PRO A 105 -3.97 8.43 14.30
C PRO A 105 -2.99 7.30 13.92
N PRO A 106 -1.85 7.17 14.62
CA PRO A 106 -0.86 6.12 14.34
C PRO A 106 -1.31 4.74 14.81
N ASN A 107 -2.20 4.69 15.80
CA ASN A 107 -2.77 3.46 16.31
C ASN A 107 -4.29 3.52 16.24
N VAL A 108 -4.90 2.38 15.93
CA VAL A 108 -6.35 2.19 15.95
C VAL A 108 -6.72 1.12 16.97
N GLU A 109 -7.89 1.26 17.56
CA GLU A 109 -8.45 0.30 18.49
C GLU A 109 -9.10 -0.86 17.74
N LEU A 110 -8.81 -2.10 18.16
CA LEU A 110 -9.40 -3.33 17.66
C LEU A 110 -10.41 -3.89 18.66
N ILE A 111 -11.68 -3.83 18.30
CA ILE A 111 -12.79 -4.32 19.12
C ILE A 111 -13.18 -5.70 18.62
N VAL A 112 -12.90 -6.73 19.43
CA VAL A 112 -13.12 -8.14 19.07
C VAL A 112 -14.29 -8.71 19.85
N THR A 113 -15.24 -9.33 19.15
CA THR A 113 -16.42 -9.97 19.73
C THR A 113 -16.56 -11.40 19.21
N GLN A 114 -16.95 -12.34 20.07
CA GLN A 114 -17.31 -13.68 19.62
C GLN A 114 -18.72 -13.67 19.05
N SER A 115 -18.86 -14.12 17.80
CA SER A 115 -20.17 -14.38 17.21
C SER A 115 -20.71 -15.67 17.81
N THR A 116 -21.62 -15.56 18.76
CA THR A 116 -22.50 -16.67 19.14
C THR A 116 -23.54 -16.81 18.04
N ASN A 117 -23.47 -17.91 17.28
CA ASN A 117 -24.61 -18.40 16.51
C ASN A 117 -25.55 -19.17 17.45
#